data_AF-A0A1G9JHW3-F1
#
_entry.id   AF-A0A1G9JHW3-F1
#
_cell.length_a   1.000
_cell.length_b   1.000
_cell.length_c   1.000
_cell.angle_alpha   90.00
_cell.angle_beta   90.00
_cell.angle_gamma   90.00
#
_symmetry.space_group_name_H-M   'P 1'
#
loop_
_entity.id
_entity.type
_entity.pdbx_description
1 polymer ?
#
loop_
_entity_poly.entity_id
_entity_poly.type
_entity_poly.pdbx_seq_one_letter_code
_entity_poly.pdbx_strand_id
1 'polypeptide(L)'
;MSGAGQDSGQAGVAGTGQPLKRTHQVTVLGQQYSLRTEATPEQVQEVVDFIHRSLAEVSGRQKAVDTLDVAVLTLLNVAGSYLHLKQSAAVGERRLDVLLEKLDRFIPDGGEASR
;
A
#
# COMPACT_ATOMS: atom_id res chain seq x y z
N MET A 1 -2.04 -62.58 3.50
CA MET A 1 -0.56 -62.69 3.58
C MET A 1 -0.04 -62.23 2.24
N SER A 2 0.90 -61.32 2.04
CA SER A 2 1.71 -60.41 2.86
C SER A 2 2.40 -59.45 1.87
N GLY A 3 2.79 -58.24 2.29
CA GLY A 3 3.61 -57.29 1.51
C GLY A 3 2.86 -55.98 1.24
N ALA A 4 2.89 -54.95 2.08
CA ALA A 4 4.05 -54.16 2.53
C ALA A 4 4.87 -53.62 1.34
N GLY A 5 4.41 -52.48 0.81
CA GLY A 5 5.17 -51.58 -0.04
C GLY A 5 5.06 -50.18 0.57
N GLN A 6 6.01 -49.86 1.44
CA GLN A 6 6.30 -48.49 1.84
C GLN A 6 6.75 -47.72 0.60
N ASP A 7 6.09 -46.60 0.29
CA ASP A 7 6.72 -45.55 -0.51
C ASP A 7 6.60 -44.22 0.22
N SER A 8 7.76 -43.62 0.39
CA SER A 8 8.05 -42.43 1.15
C SER A 8 7.98 -41.25 0.19
N GLY A 9 6.83 -40.59 0.10
CA GLY A 9 6.67 -39.35 -0.66
C GLY A 9 6.75 -38.14 0.26
N GLN A 10 7.95 -37.57 0.37
CA GLN A 10 8.31 -36.38 1.13
C GLN A 10 7.24 -35.27 1.10
N ALA A 11 6.68 -34.94 2.26
CA ALA A 11 5.99 -33.68 2.48
C ALA A 11 7.04 -32.57 2.47
N GLY A 12 7.19 -31.91 1.32
CA GLY A 12 7.99 -30.70 1.16
C GLY A 12 7.49 -29.63 2.13
N VAL A 13 8.21 -29.47 3.24
CA VAL A 13 8.00 -28.42 4.21
C VAL A 13 8.37 -27.06 3.59
N ALA A 14 7.36 -26.21 3.50
CA ALA A 14 7.43 -24.75 3.52
C ALA A 14 8.38 -24.11 2.50
N GLY A 15 7.93 -24.03 1.25
CA GLY A 15 8.36 -22.94 0.37
C GLY A 15 7.99 -21.61 1.01
N THR A 16 8.98 -20.83 1.39
CA THR A 16 8.88 -19.40 1.68
C THR A 16 8.25 -18.71 0.47
N GLY A 17 6.93 -18.53 0.52
CA GLY A 17 6.17 -17.87 -0.53
C GLY A 17 6.58 -16.41 -0.60
N GLN A 18 7.54 -16.08 -1.46
CA GLN A 18 7.69 -14.72 -1.95
C GLN A 18 6.31 -14.29 -2.48
N PRO A 19 5.79 -13.11 -2.11
CA PRO A 19 4.52 -12.64 -2.65
C PRO A 19 4.62 -12.64 -4.19
N LEU A 20 3.88 -13.54 -4.83
CA LEU A 20 3.96 -13.69 -6.28
C LEU A 20 3.35 -12.44 -6.94
N LYS A 21 4.21 -11.62 -7.56
CA LYS A 21 3.80 -10.54 -8.45
C LYS A 21 2.94 -11.10 -9.58
N ARG A 22 1.69 -10.66 -9.67
CA ARG A 22 0.72 -10.98 -10.73
C ARG A 22 0.61 -9.83 -11.72
N THR A 23 0.22 -10.13 -12.95
CA THR A 23 -0.06 -9.12 -13.98
C THR A 23 -1.56 -8.86 -14.02
N HIS A 24 -1.95 -7.60 -13.88
CA HIS A 24 -3.32 -7.12 -13.94
C HIS A 24 -3.50 -6.22 -15.16
N GLN A 25 -4.55 -6.44 -15.94
CA GLN A 25 -4.90 -5.56 -17.05
C GLN A 25 -5.79 -4.44 -16.53
N VAL A 26 -5.42 -3.20 -16.80
CA VAL A 26 -6.20 -2.02 -16.41
C VAL A 26 -6.37 -1.09 -17.59
N THR A 27 -7.44 -0.29 -17.59
CA THR A 27 -7.70 0.71 -18.62
C THR A 27 -7.70 2.08 -17.96
N VAL A 28 -6.91 3.02 -18.49
CA VAL A 28 -6.83 4.41 -18.03
C VAL A 28 -6.79 5.32 -19.27
N LEU A 29 -7.63 6.36 -19.32
CA LEU A 29 -7.73 7.27 -20.47
C LEU A 29 -7.95 6.55 -21.82
N GLY A 30 -8.72 5.45 -21.80
CA GLY A 30 -9.00 4.63 -22.99
C GLY A 30 -7.82 3.77 -23.47
N GLN A 31 -6.69 3.79 -22.76
CA GLN A 31 -5.51 2.98 -23.06
C GLN A 31 -5.42 1.79 -22.09
N GLN A 32 -5.04 0.63 -22.60
CA GLN A 32 -4.86 -0.59 -21.78
C GLN A 32 -3.40 -0.72 -21.33
N TYR A 33 -3.21 -1.02 -20.04
CA TYR A 33 -1.90 -1.21 -19.41
C TYR A 33 -1.83 -2.56 -18.70
N SER A 34 -0.64 -3.16 -18.70
CA SER A 34 -0.30 -4.35 -17.93
C SER A 34 0.46 -3.96 -16.67
N LEU A 35 -0.19 -4.05 -15.51
CA LEU A 35 0.38 -3.72 -14.22
C LEU A 35 0.87 -4.98 -13.50
N ARG A 36 2.19 -5.09 -13.28
CA ARG A 36 2.77 -6.19 -12.50
C ARG A 36 2.94 -5.79 -11.03
N THR A 37 2.13 -6.37 -10.15
CA THR A 37 2.08 -6.00 -8.72
C THR A 37 1.73 -7.20 -7.84
N GLU A 38 2.00 -7.08 -6.54
CA GLU A 38 1.59 -8.05 -5.50
C GLU A 38 0.20 -7.74 -4.93
N ALA A 39 -0.34 -6.57 -5.29
CA ALA A 39 -1.66 -6.12 -4.87
C ALA A 39 -2.77 -7.08 -5.35
N THR A 40 -3.83 -7.21 -4.55
CA THR A 40 -5.00 -7.99 -4.95
C THR A 40 -5.76 -7.30 -6.09
N PRO A 41 -6.59 -8.03 -6.85
CA PRO A 41 -7.44 -7.42 -7.87
C PRO A 41 -8.28 -6.24 -7.34
N GLU A 42 -8.78 -6.34 -6.10
CA GLU A 42 -9.59 -5.32 -5.44
C GLU A 42 -8.74 -4.06 -5.15
N GLN A 43 -7.53 -4.23 -4.64
CA GLN A 43 -6.60 -3.13 -4.40
C GLN A 43 -6.19 -2.44 -5.71
N VAL A 44 -5.97 -3.21 -6.78
CA VAL A 44 -5.68 -2.66 -8.12
C VAL A 44 -6.89 -1.85 -8.62
N GLN A 45 -8.10 -2.37 -8.47
CA GLN A 45 -9.32 -1.67 -8.89
C GLN A 45 -9.50 -0.36 -8.11
N GLU A 46 -9.26 -0.36 -6.80
CA GLU A 46 -9.33 0.84 -5.97
C GLU A 46 -8.37 1.94 -6.47
N VAL A 47 -7.15 1.56 -6.84
CA VAL A 47 -6.17 2.48 -7.44
C VAL A 47 -6.66 3.02 -8.79
N VAL A 48 -7.22 2.17 -9.65
CA VAL A 48 -7.77 2.59 -10.95
C VAL A 48 -8.93 3.57 -10.76
N ASP A 49 -9.85 3.28 -9.84
CA ASP A 49 -10.99 4.14 -9.55
C ASP A 49 -10.55 5.48 -8.99
N PHE A 50 -9.53 5.48 -8.11
CA PHE A 50 -8.92 6.70 -7.60
C PHE A 50 -8.30 7.55 -8.72
N ILE A 51 -7.56 6.93 -9.65
CA ILE A 51 -6.99 7.62 -10.80
C ILE A 51 -8.10 8.20 -11.69
N HIS A 52 -9.16 7.45 -11.98
CA HIS A 52 -10.29 7.94 -12.79
C HIS A 52 -10.98 9.15 -12.16
N ARG A 53 -11.22 9.14 -10.84
CA ARG A 53 -11.75 10.32 -10.14
C ARG A 53 -10.81 11.52 -10.28
N SER A 54 -9.51 11.29 -10.07
CA SER A 54 -8.49 12.35 -10.16
C SER A 54 -8.37 12.94 -11.57
N LEU A 55 -8.55 12.12 -12.61
CA LEU A 55 -8.60 12.56 -14.01
C LEU A 55 -9.87 13.38 -14.29
N ALA A 56 -11.04 12.90 -13.85
CA ALA A 56 -12.30 13.61 -14.03
C ALA A 56 -12.30 14.99 -13.35
N GLU A 57 -11.67 15.08 -12.18
CA GLU A 57 -11.48 16.32 -11.43
C GLU A 57 -10.60 17.35 -12.13
N VAL A 58 -9.58 16.92 -12.87
CA VAL A 58 -8.71 17.82 -13.64
C VAL A 58 -9.41 18.23 -14.94
N SER A 59 -10.00 17.27 -15.65
CA SER A 59 -10.71 17.52 -16.91
C SER A 59 -11.96 18.39 -16.75
N GLY A 60 -12.68 18.28 -15.63
CA GLY A 60 -13.89 19.07 -15.37
C GLY A 60 -13.63 20.55 -15.06
N ARG A 61 -12.39 20.92 -14.70
CA ARG A 61 -12.01 22.29 -14.30
C ARG A 61 -11.49 23.13 -15.47
N GLN A 62 -11.18 22.55 -16.63
CA GLN A 62 -10.53 23.26 -17.74
C GLN A 62 -11.17 22.93 -19.10
N LYS A 63 -11.23 23.92 -20.00
CA LYS A 63 -11.71 23.74 -21.38
C LYS A 63 -10.63 23.06 -22.21
N ALA A 64 -10.98 21.98 -22.91
CA ALA A 64 -10.23 21.31 -23.98
C ALA A 64 -8.70 21.31 -23.79
N VAL A 65 -8.23 20.60 -22.76
CA VAL A 65 -6.80 20.35 -22.54
C VAL A 65 -6.43 19.00 -23.17
N ASP A 66 -5.19 18.87 -23.67
CA ASP A 66 -4.71 17.59 -24.22
C ASP A 66 -4.73 16.48 -23.14
N THR A 67 -4.93 15.24 -23.56
CA THR A 67 -4.94 14.05 -22.70
C THR A 67 -3.62 13.92 -21.91
N LEU A 68 -2.49 14.31 -22.52
CA LEU A 68 -1.20 14.32 -21.85
C LEU A 68 -1.16 15.34 -20.70
N ASP A 69 -1.64 16.56 -20.94
CA ASP A 69 -1.66 17.62 -19.93
C ASP A 69 -2.56 17.24 -18.75
N VAL A 70 -3.72 16.63 -19.03
CA VAL A 70 -4.59 16.07 -17.99
C VAL A 70 -3.85 15.02 -17.16
N ALA A 71 -3.15 14.08 -17.80
CA ALA A 71 -2.40 13.04 -17.10
C ALA A 71 -1.26 13.63 -16.24
N VAL A 72 -0.51 14.61 -16.75
CA VAL A 72 0.57 15.28 -16.00
C VAL A 72 0.02 16.05 -14.81
N LEU A 73 -1.05 16.83 -14.99
CA LEU A 73 -1.69 17.57 -13.89
C LEU A 73 -2.27 16.62 -12.83
N THR A 74 -2.90 15.53 -13.23
CA THR A 74 -3.37 14.50 -12.30
C THR A 74 -2.21 13.89 -11.53
N LEU A 75 -1.09 13.55 -12.18
CA LEU A 75 0.10 13.03 -11.50
C LEU A 75 0.63 14.02 -10.46
N LEU A 76 0.74 15.31 -10.81
CA LEU A 76 1.19 16.35 -9.89
C LEU A 76 0.28 16.46 -8.65
N ASN A 77 -1.03 16.43 -8.85
CA ASN A 77 -2.01 16.49 -7.76
C ASN A 77 -1.93 15.25 -6.84
N VAL A 78 -1.83 14.05 -7.43
CA VAL A 78 -1.70 12.80 -6.67
C VAL A 78 -0.38 12.75 -5.91
N ALA A 79 0.73 13.13 -6.54
CA ALA A 79 2.04 13.18 -5.91
C ALA A 79 2.07 14.19 -4.74
N GLY A 80 1.49 15.38 -4.92
CA GLY A 80 1.36 16.37 -3.85
C GLY A 80 0.55 15.84 -2.67
N SER A 81 -0.57 15.18 -2.92
CA SER A 81 -1.40 14.56 -1.88
C SER A 81 -0.66 13.46 -1.11
N TYR A 82 0.07 12.61 -1.83
CA TYR A 82 0.91 11.56 -1.22
C TYR A 82 2.00 12.15 -0.32
N LEU A 83 2.72 13.18 -0.78
CA LEU A 83 3.76 13.84 -0.01
C LEU A 83 3.19 14.50 1.25
N HIS A 84 2.03 15.15 1.14
CA HIS A 84 1.35 15.74 2.28
C HIS A 84 0.91 14.70 3.33
N LEU A 85 0.36 13.57 2.88
CA LEU A 85 -0.02 12.47 3.76
C LEU A 85 1.20 11.89 4.49
N LYS A 86 2.30 11.65 3.76
CA LYS A 86 3.57 11.16 4.32
C LYS A 86 4.13 12.11 5.37
N GLN A 87 4.11 13.41 5.10
CA GLN A 87 4.56 14.42 6.06
C GLN A 87 3.69 14.46 7.31
N SER A 88 2.37 14.36 7.15
CA SER A 88 1.42 14.37 8.26
C SER A 88 1.59 13.14 9.16
N ALA A 89 1.82 11.96 8.58
CA ALA A 89 2.16 10.75 9.33
C ALA A 89 3.43 10.94 10.17
N ALA A 90 4.51 11.47 9.57
CA ALA A 90 5.77 11.73 10.27
C ALA A 90 5.64 12.79 11.39
N VAL A 91 4.73 13.75 11.25
CA VAL A 91 4.39 14.69 12.34
C VAL A 91 3.64 13.98 13.47
N GLY A 92 2.70 13.10 13.12
CA GLY A 92 1.96 12.28 14.07
C GLY A 92 2.87 11.37 14.90
N GLU A 93 3.79 10.64 14.25
CA GLU A 93 4.79 9.77 14.91
C GLU A 93 5.65 10.56 15.90
N ARG A 94 6.24 11.68 15.48
CA ARG A 94 7.03 12.54 16.39
C ARG A 94 6.22 13.03 17.58
N ARG A 95 4.95 13.35 17.38
CA ARG A 95 4.07 13.77 18.48
C ARG A 95 3.81 12.61 19.45
N LEU A 96 3.66 11.38 18.94
CA LEU A 96 3.52 10.20 19.76
C LEU A 96 4.77 9.97 20.62
N ASP A 97 5.97 10.06 20.02
CA ASP A 97 7.24 9.92 20.74
C ASP A 97 7.36 10.93 21.90
N VAL A 98 7.04 12.19 21.63
CA VAL A 98 7.06 13.25 22.66
C VAL A 98 6.05 12.98 23.78
N LEU A 99 4.89 12.41 23.47
CA LEU A 99 3.89 12.06 24.48
C LEU A 99 4.33 10.86 25.31
N LEU A 100 4.94 9.84 24.70
CA LEU A 100 5.50 8.69 25.40
C LEU A 100 6.63 9.11 26.34
N GLU A 101 7.58 9.94 25.88
CA GLU A 101 8.67 10.47 26.72
C GLU A 101 8.16 11.32 27.90
N LYS A 102 6.99 11.97 27.74
CA LYS A 102 6.34 12.66 28.86
C LYS A 102 5.73 11.67 29.83
N LEU A 103 5.06 10.62 29.36
CA LEU A 103 4.47 9.60 30.22
C LEU A 103 5.53 8.85 31.04
N ASP A 104 6.65 8.46 30.41
CA ASP A 104 7.76 7.78 31.09
C ASP A 104 8.39 8.65 32.21
N ARG A 105 8.34 9.98 32.06
CA ARG A 105 8.78 10.91 33.12
C ARG A 105 7.84 10.97 34.32
N PHE A 106 6.55 10.72 34.12
CA PHE A 106 5.55 10.77 35.21
C PHE A 106 5.26 9.42 35.84
N ILE A 107 5.56 8.34 35.12
CA ILE A 107 5.49 6.96 35.59
C ILE A 107 6.92 6.41 35.53
N PRO A 108 7.82 6.78 36.46
CA PRO A 108 9.02 5.96 36.64
C PRO A 108 8.53 4.55 36.94
N ASP A 109 9.03 3.56 36.19
CA ASP A 109 8.67 2.16 36.36
C ASP A 109 8.52 1.82 37.85
N GLY A 110 7.34 1.36 38.24
CA GLY A 110 6.97 1.04 39.62
C GLY A 110 7.68 -0.21 40.16
N GLY A 111 8.96 -0.41 39.87
CA GLY A 111 9.88 -1.22 40.68
C GLY A 111 10.85 -0.25 41.32
N GLU A 112 10.85 0.00 42.63
CA GLU A 112 10.93 -1.01 43.66
C GLU A 112 10.09 -0.57 44.87
N ALA A 113 8.92 -1.19 45.06
CA ALA A 113 8.32 -1.26 46.38
C ALA A 113 9.23 -2.14 47.25
N SER A 114 10.13 -1.46 47.95
CA SER A 114 10.89 -1.90 49.10
C SER A 114 10.12 -2.88 50.01
N ARG A 115 10.87 -3.90 50.47
CA ARG A 115 10.63 -4.87 51.58
C ARG A 115 9.93 -6.19 51.28
#